data_AF-A0A5N4CAN3-F1
#
_entry.id   AF-A0A5N4CAN3-F1
#
_cell.length_a   1.000
_cell.length_b   1.000
_cell.length_c   1.000
_cell.angle_alpha   90.00
_cell.angle_beta   90.00
_cell.angle_gamma   90.00
#
_symmetry.space_group_name_H-M   'P 1'
#
loop_
_entity.id
_entity.type
_entity.pdbx_description
1 polymer ?
#
loop_
_entity_poly.entity_id
_entity_poly.type
_entity_poly.pdbx_seq_one_letter_code
_entity_poly.pdbx_strand_id
1 'polypeptide(L)' 'MYLERLPNTSIIIPFHNEGWTSLLRTIHSIINRTPESLVAEVILVDDFSDRGSLHGSHVENVETWN' A
#
# COMPACT_ATOMS: atom_id res chain seq x y z
N MET A 1 -9.34 19.93 -20.66
CA MET A 1 -9.16 18.73 -21.51
C MET A 1 -8.26 17.77 -20.78
N TYR A 2 -8.58 16.47 -20.81
CA TYR A 2 -7.78 15.40 -20.21
C TYR A 2 -7.08 14.62 -21.33
N LEU A 3 -5.89 14.05 -21.07
CA LEU A 3 -5.17 13.24 -22.05
C LEU A 3 -5.99 11.97 -22.36
N GLU A 4 -6.08 11.60 -23.64
CA GLU A 4 -6.78 10.37 -24.08
C GLU A 4 -6.12 9.10 -23.53
N ARG A 5 -4.81 9.14 -23.26
CA ARG A 5 -4.05 8.06 -22.63
C ARG A 5 -3.09 8.64 -21.61
N LEU A 6 -3.27 8.23 -20.36
CA LEU A 6 -2.34 8.54 -19.29
C LEU A 6 -1.21 7.51 -19.27
N PRO A 7 -0.01 7.90 -18.82
CA PRO A 7 1.06 6.95 -18.56
C PRO A 7 0.76 6.10 -17.33
N ASN A 8 1.31 4.89 -17.29
CA ASN A 8 1.34 4.08 -16.08
C ASN A 8 2.21 4.78 -15.02
N THR A 9 1.84 4.61 -13.77
CA THR A 9 2.45 5.28 -12.62
C THR A 9 2.92 4.25 -11.60
N SER A 10 4.15 4.42 -11.11
CA SER A 10 4.67 3.70 -9.95
C SER A 10 4.42 4.53 -8.70
N ILE A 11 3.85 3.94 -7.66
CA ILE A 11 3.45 4.64 -6.44
C ILE A 11 4.42 4.24 -5.33
N ILE A 12 5.18 5.20 -4.80
CA ILE A 12 6.14 4.96 -3.73
C ILE A 12 5.57 5.54 -2.43
N ILE A 13 5.46 4.71 -1.40
CA ILE A 13 4.94 5.09 -0.09
C ILE A 13 6.05 4.89 0.96
N PRO A 14 6.80 5.95 1.32
CA PRO A 14 7.66 5.90 2.48
C PRO A 14 6.81 5.86 3.75
N PHE A 15 7.17 5.00 4.70
CA PHE A 15 6.52 4.92 6.00
C PHE A 15 7.56 4.83 7.11
N HIS A 16 7.25 5.42 8.26
CA HIS A 16 8.04 5.33 9.48
C HIS A 16 7.09 5.17 10.67
N ASN A 17 7.16 4.05 11.38
CA ASN A 17 6.34 3.74 12.56
C ASN A 17 4.80 3.84 12.34
N GLU A 18 4.32 3.82 11.09
CA GLU A 18 2.89 3.87 10.78
C GLU A 18 2.12 2.64 11.32
N GLY A 19 0.84 2.83 11.66
CA GLY A 19 -0.05 1.72 12.00
C GLY A 19 -0.37 0.88 10.77
N TRP A 20 -0.35 -0.45 10.90
CA TRP A 20 -0.62 -1.37 9.78
C TRP A 20 -1.98 -1.12 9.12
N THR A 21 -3.01 -0.84 9.92
CA THR A 21 -4.37 -0.54 9.42
C THR A 21 -4.41 0.74 8.60
N SER A 22 -3.64 1.76 8.96
CA SER A 22 -3.54 3.01 8.21
C SER A 22 -2.85 2.79 6.86
N LEU A 23 -1.73 2.06 6.85
CA LEU A 23 -1.00 1.73 5.64
C LEU A 23 -1.85 0.89 4.66
N LEU A 24 -2.54 -0.13 5.17
CA LEU A 24 -3.47 -0.94 4.38
C LEU A 24 -4.64 -0.12 3.83
N ARG A 25 -5.19 0.82 4.60
CA ARG A 25 -6.25 1.71 4.12
C ARG A 25 -5.77 2.56 2.95
N THR A 26 -4.53 3.02 2.97
CA THR A 26 -3.91 3.76 1.86
C THR A 26 -3.80 2.89 0.62
N ILE A 27 -3.24 1.68 0.76
CA ILE A 27 -3.10 0.72 -0.36
C ILE A 27 -4.48 0.36 -0.94
N HIS A 28 -5.45 0.04 -0.08
CA HIS A 28 -6.81 -0.29 -0.50
C HIS A 28 -7.50 0.89 -1.21
N SER A 29 -7.27 2.12 -0.75
CA SER A 29 -7.78 3.31 -1.41
C SER A 29 -7.18 3.49 -2.81
N ILE A 30 -5.88 3.21 -2.99
CA ILE A 30 -5.20 3.29 -4.29
C ILE A 30 -5.84 2.30 -5.26
N ILE A 31 -5.97 1.03 -4.85
CA ILE A 31 -6.51 -0.04 -5.70
C ILE A 31 -7.97 0.26 -6.09
N ASN A 32 -8.80 0.69 -5.15
CA ASN A 32 -10.23 0.88 -5.42
C ASN A 32 -10.58 2.16 -6.18
N ARG A 33 -9.66 3.12 -6.27
CA ARG A 33 -9.95 4.45 -6.83
C ARG A 33 -9.12 4.77 -8.07
N THR A 34 -8.19 3.89 -8.43
CA THR A 34 -7.33 4.07 -9.59
C THR A 34 -7.67 3.00 -10.62
N PRO A 35 -7.88 3.36 -11.90
CA PRO A 35 -7.96 2.36 -12.96
C PRO A 35 -6.72 1.46 -12.96
N GLU A 36 -6.92 0.13 -12.98
CA GLU A 36 -5.85 -0.86 -12.90
C GLU A 36 -4.77 -0.66 -13.97
N SER A 37 -5.16 -0.21 -15.17
CA SER A 37 -4.24 0.05 -16.27
C SER A 37 -3.21 1.15 -15.98
N LEU A 38 -3.46 2.00 -14.99
CA LEU A 38 -2.60 3.13 -14.64
C LEU A 38 -1.63 2.82 -13.50
N VAL A 39 -1.83 1.74 -12.76
CA VAL A 39 -0.97 1.36 -11.64
C VAL A 39 0.04 0.34 -12.14
N ALA A 40 1.32 0.72 -12.21
CA ALA A 40 2.39 -0.22 -12.54
C ALA A 40 2.77 -1.08 -11.33
N GLU A 41 2.99 -0.43 -10.19
CA GLU A 41 3.41 -1.05 -8.94
C GLU A 41 3.18 -0.11 -7.75
N VAL A 42 3.10 -0.69 -6.55
CA VAL A 42 3.09 0.04 -5.27
C VAL A 42 4.31 -0.43 -4.46
N ILE A 43 5.25 0.49 -4.22
CA ILE A 43 6.51 0.23 -3.52
C ILE A 43 6.40 0.84 -2.12
N LEU A 44 6.50 0.00 -1.09
CA LEU A 44 6.55 0.43 0.30
C LEU A 44 8.02 0.57 0.72
N VAL A 45 8.40 1.73 1.23
CA VAL A 45 9.76 2.02 1.66
C VAL A 45 9.76 2.28 3.17
N ASP A 46 10.42 1.41 3.92
CA ASP A 46 10.59 1.62 5.37
C ASP A 46 11.72 2.64 5.61
N ASP A 47 11.38 3.78 6.20
CA ASP A 47 12.33 4.83 6.58
C ASP A 47 12.80 4.61 8.03
N PHE A 48 13.48 3.48 8.25
CA PHE A 48 14.04 3.07 9.54
C PHE A 48 13.03 3.09 10.70
N SER A 49 11.86 2.46 10.52
CA SER A 49 10.93 2.26 11.63
C SER A 49 11.62 1.55 12.80
N ASP A 50 11.27 1.94 14.03
CA ASP A 50 11.83 1.32 15.26
C ASP A 50 11.40 -0.15 15.44
N ARG A 51 10.55 -0.64 14.52
CA ARG A 51 9.93 -1.97 14.52
C ARG A 51 10.78 -3.03 13.82
N GLY A 52 12.07 -3.12 14.15
CA GLY A 52 12.92 -4.29 13.87
C GLY A 52 12.42 -5.62 14.47
N SER A 53 11.19 -5.66 15.00
CA SER A 53 10.46 -6.83 15.51
C SER A 53 9.23 -7.15 14.64
N LEU A 54 9.36 -7.13 13.31
CA LEU A 54 8.47 -7.90 12.42
C LEU A 54 8.88 -9.39 12.39
N HIS A 55 9.48 -9.90 13.46
CA HIS A 55 9.57 -11.34 13.70
C HIS A 55 8.21 -11.85 14.18
N GLY A 56 7.40 -12.31 13.22
CA GLY A 56 6.57 -13.51 13.43
C GLY A 56 5.27 -13.41 14.23
N SER A 57 4.70 -12.21 14.47
CA SER A 57 3.42 -12.12 15.18
C SER A 57 2.49 -11.04 14.62
N HIS A 58 2.09 -11.17 13.36
CA HIS A 58 0.85 -10.54 12.88
C HIS A 58 0.10 -11.34 11.80
N VAL A 59 0.34 -12.65 11.74
CA VAL A 59 -0.64 -13.59 11.14
C VAL A 59 -1.57 -14.06 12.27
N GLU A 60 -2.31 -13.14 12.85
CA GLU A 60 -3.50 -13.48 13.62
C GLU A 60 -4.66 -12.70 12.99
N ASN A 61 -5.67 -13.44 12.54
CA ASN A 61 -6.89 -13.01 11.85
C ASN A 61 -6.87 -12.99 10.31
N VAL A 62 -6.37 -14.08 9.70
CA VAL A 62 -6.92 -14.55 8.41
C VAL A 62 -8.10 -15.50 8.67
N GLU A 63 -9.08 -15.02 9.44
CA GLU A 63 -10.45 -15.52 9.52
C GLU A 63 -11.28 -14.27 9.88
N THR A 64 -11.83 -13.50 8.96
CA THR A 64 -13.12 -13.79 8.33
C THR A 64 -13.41 -12.67 7.34
N TRP A 65 -13.24 -12.94 6.04
CA TRP A 65 -13.91 -12.18 4.98
C TRP A 65 -14.49 -13.21 4.01
N ASN A 66 -15.60 -13.83 4.46
CA ASN A 66 -16.68 -14.26 3.57
C ASN A 66 -17.59 -13.05 3.34
#